data_AF-A0A914KJS8-F1
#
_entry.id   AF-A0A914KJS8-F1
#
_cell.length_a   1.000
_cell.length_b   1.000
_cell.length_c   1.000
_cell.angle_alpha   90.00
_cell.angle_beta   90.00
_cell.angle_gamma   90.00
#
_symmetry.space_group_name_H-M   'P 1'
#
loop_
_entity.id
_entity.type
_entity.pdbx_description
1 polymer ?
#
loop_
_entity_poly.entity_id
_entity_poly.type
_entity_poly.pdbx_seq_one_letter_code
_entity_poly.pdbx_strand_id
1 'polypeptide(L)'
;MLKFLFPPNGRLLQTCIFCCIISFLNLFFQSYSTFYTNTAAENIQKYINDSYLARGQKISQNYLLWFWNFVLNLPFLGFLSSNLLAPYFCENFGRREPS
;
A
#
# COMPACT_ATOMS: atom_id res chain seq x y z
N MET A 1 7.54 28.00 6.41
CA MET A 1 7.02 26.72 5.89
C MET A 1 5.57 26.44 6.33
N LEU A 2 5.18 26.65 7.61
CA LEU A 2 3.79 26.45 8.07
C LEU A 2 2.72 27.39 7.48
N LYS A 3 3.11 28.58 6.98
CA LYS A 3 2.16 29.56 6.39
C LYS A 3 1.55 29.14 5.05
N PHE A 4 2.09 28.12 4.38
CA PHE A 4 1.58 27.64 3.08
C PHE A 4 0.61 26.46 3.21
N LEU A 5 0.58 25.78 4.36
CA LEU A 5 -0.27 24.61 4.58
C LEU A 5 -1.70 24.99 5.00
N PHE A 6 -1.88 26.17 5.60
CA PHE A 6 -3.18 26.68 6.01
C PHE A 6 -3.69 27.70 4.98
N PRO A 7 -4.88 27.48 4.38
CA PRO A 7 -5.44 28.44 3.45
C PRO A 7 -5.61 29.80 4.15
N PRO A 8 -5.30 30.92 3.46
CA PRO A 8 -5.36 32.26 4.06
C PRO A 8 -6.79 32.66 4.51
N ASN A 9 -7.81 31.96 4.01
CA ASN A 9 -9.21 32.20 4.32
C ASN A 9 -9.75 31.20 5.35
N GLY A 10 -9.50 31.45 6.65
CA GLY A 10 -10.36 31.13 7.81
C GLY A 10 -10.99 29.73 8.02
N ARG A 11 -10.80 28.75 7.14
CA ARG A 11 -11.47 27.44 7.15
C ARG A 11 -10.57 26.33 7.68
N LEU A 12 -9.76 26.67 8.68
CA LEU A 12 -8.76 25.79 9.30
C LEU A 12 -9.40 24.50 9.83
N LEU A 13 -10.60 24.60 10.43
CA LEU A 13 -11.36 23.46 10.91
C LEU A 13 -11.73 22.47 9.79
N GLN A 14 -12.15 22.97 8.62
CA GLN A 14 -12.49 22.11 7.49
C GLN A 14 -11.26 21.36 6.98
N THR A 15 -10.12 22.06 6.79
CA THR A 15 -8.86 21.42 6.38
C THR A 15 -8.40 20.38 7.38
N CYS A 16 -8.44 20.67 8.69
CA CYS A 16 -8.09 19.71 9.72
C CYS A 16 -8.99 18.48 9.68
N ILE A 17 -10.31 18.63 9.52
CA ILE A 17 -11.25 17.51 9.40
C ILE A 17 -10.92 16.67 8.16
N PHE A 18 -10.67 17.29 7.01
CA PHE A 18 -10.25 16.57 5.80
C PHE A 18 -8.94 15.80 6.01
N CYS A 19 -7.92 16.42 6.61
CA CYS A 19 -6.67 15.75 6.93
C CYS A 19 -6.86 14.57 7.90
N CYS A 20 -7.72 14.71 8.91
CA CYS A 20 -8.05 13.64 9.85
C CYS A 20 -8.75 12.47 9.15
N ILE A 21 -9.74 12.74 8.29
CA ILE A 21 -10.46 11.71 7.53
C ILE A 21 -9.51 10.97 6.59
N ILE A 22 -8.68 11.70 5.84
CA ILE A 22 -7.70 11.09 4.93
C ILE A 22 -6.68 10.25 5.70
N SER A 23 -6.20 10.74 6.84
CA SER A 23 -5.27 9.99 7.71
C SER A 23 -5.91 8.71 8.23
N PHE A 24 -7.16 8.78 8.68
CA PHE A 24 -7.92 7.62 9.16
C PHE A 24 -8.15 6.59 8.06
N LEU A 25 -8.56 7.02 6.86
CA LEU A 25 -8.77 6.13 5.72
C LEU A 25 -7.49 5.43 5.28
N ASN A 26 -6.36 6.15 5.26
CA ASN A 26 -5.06 5.54 4.95
C ASN A 26 -4.66 4.48 5.98
N LEU A 27 -4.82 4.79 7.27
CA LEU A 27 -4.52 3.83 8.35
C LEU A 27 -5.43 2.61 8.28
N PHE A 28 -6.72 2.83 8.02
CA PHE A 28 -7.70 1.77 7.85
C PHE A 28 -7.35 0.86 6.67
N PHE A 29 -7.05 1.44 5.51
CA PHE A 29 -6.68 0.68 4.32
C PHE A 29 -5.42 -0.18 4.54
N GLN A 30 -4.39 0.39 5.18
CA GLN A 30 -3.16 -0.33 5.49
C GLN A 30 -3.40 -1.51 6.44
N SER A 31 -4.19 -1.28 7.49
CA SER A 31 -4.54 -2.31 8.49
C SER A 31 -5.43 -3.40 7.88
N TYR A 32 -6.43 -3.00 7.11
CA TYR A 32 -7.31 -3.90 6.37
C TYR A 32 -6.52 -4.76 5.38
N SER A 33 -5.53 -4.17 4.69
CA SER A 33 -4.72 -4.87 3.71
C SER A 33 -3.92 -6.04 4.30
N THR A 34 -3.40 -5.82 5.51
CA THR A 34 -2.65 -6.83 6.24
C THR A 34 -3.58 -7.95 6.72
N PHE A 35 -4.76 -7.59 7.22
CA PHE A 35 -5.71 -8.55 7.76
C PHE A 35 -6.29 -9.48 6.68
N TYR A 36 -6.81 -8.94 5.57
CA TYR A 36 -7.41 -9.79 4.53
C TYR A 36 -6.38 -10.76 3.94
N THR A 37 -5.13 -10.34 3.78
CA THR A 37 -4.06 -11.17 3.21
C THR A 37 -3.76 -12.35 4.13
N ASN A 38 -3.68 -12.11 5.44
CA ASN A 38 -3.48 -13.16 6.43
C ASN A 38 -4.66 -14.14 6.52
N THR A 39 -5.90 -13.65 6.44
CA THR A 39 -7.09 -14.54 6.42
C THR A 39 -7.17 -15.38 5.14
N ALA A 40 -6.79 -14.82 4.00
CA ALA A 40 -6.79 -15.52 2.72
C ALA A 40 -5.60 -16.49 2.55
N ALA A 41 -4.60 -16.45 3.45
CA ALA A 41 -3.36 -17.19 3.34
C ALA A 41 -3.55 -18.70 3.10
N GLU A 42 -4.40 -19.33 3.90
CA GLU A 42 -4.66 -20.77 3.80
C GLU A 42 -5.35 -21.13 2.48
N ASN A 43 -6.32 -20.32 2.05
CA ASN A 43 -7.04 -20.52 0.79
C ASN A 43 -6.11 -20.36 -0.42
N ILE A 44 -5.20 -19.38 -0.37
CA ILE A 44 -4.20 -19.16 -1.42
C ILE A 44 -3.23 -20.33 -1.48
N GLN A 45 -2.73 -20.82 -0.34
CA GLN A 45 -1.84 -21.97 -0.31
C GLN A 45 -2.51 -23.23 -0.85
N LYS A 46 -3.77 -23.45 -0.49
CA LYS A 46 -4.58 -24.55 -1.03
C LYS A 46 -4.75 -24.42 -2.54
N TYR A 47 -5.15 -23.25 -3.03
CA TYR A 47 -5.33 -22.98 -4.45
C TYR A 47 -4.05 -23.23 -5.27
N ILE A 48 -2.90 -22.81 -4.74
CA ILE A 48 -1.60 -23.05 -5.39
C ILE A 48 -1.32 -24.54 -5.44
N ASN A 49 -1.46 -25.26 -4.32
CA ASN A 49 -1.22 -26.69 -4.28
C ASN A 49 -2.13 -27.44 -5.27
N ASP A 50 -3.42 -27.12 -5.29
CA ASP A 50 -4.41 -27.69 -6.22
C ASP A 50 -4.04 -27.40 -7.68
N SER A 51 -3.54 -26.20 -7.97
CA SER A 51 -3.09 -25.80 -9.31
C SER A 51 -1.85 -26.57 -9.79
N TYR A 52 -0.92 -26.89 -8.89
CA TYR A 52 0.25 -27.72 -9.22
C TYR A 52 -0.11 -29.20 -9.35
N LEU A 53 -1.02 -29.70 -8.50
CA LEU A 53 -1.55 -31.06 -8.62
C LEU A 53 -2.27 -31.28 -9.95
N ALA A 54 -3.03 -30.29 -10.43
CA ALA A 54 -3.66 -30.33 -11.76
C ALA A 54 -2.63 -30.44 -12.91
N ARG A 55 -1.38 -30.02 -12.69
CA ARG A 55 -0.27 -30.14 -13.64
C ARG A 55 0.57 -31.42 -13.42
N GLY A 56 0.15 -32.29 -12.52
CA GLY A 56 0.88 -33.51 -12.14
C GLY A 56 2.14 -33.25 -11.32
N GLN A 57 2.32 -32.04 -10.78
CA GLN A 57 3.49 -31.65 -9.99
C GLN A 57 3.13 -31.57 -8.51
N LYS A 58 3.98 -32.12 -7.64
CA LYS A 58 3.87 -31.93 -6.18
C LYS A 58 4.83 -30.84 -5.75
N ILE A 59 4.30 -29.78 -5.17
CA ILE A 59 5.12 -28.67 -4.68
C ILE A 59 5.62 -28.97 -3.26
N SER A 60 6.86 -28.59 -2.97
CA SER A 60 7.39 -28.66 -1.61
C SER A 60 6.76 -27.58 -0.74
N GLN A 61 6.44 -27.91 0.50
CA GLN A 61 5.93 -26.96 1.49
C GLN A 61 6.90 -25.80 1.73
N ASN A 62 8.20 -26.03 1.55
CA ASN A 62 9.21 -24.97 1.66
C ASN A 62 9.01 -23.91 0.55
N TYR A 63 8.66 -24.32 -0.67
CA TYR A 63 8.40 -23.39 -1.77
C TYR A 63 7.15 -22.55 -1.51
N LEU A 64 6.09 -23.15 -0.96
CA LEU A 64 4.89 -22.41 -0.55
C LEU A 64 5.20 -21.37 0.52
N LEU A 65 6.06 -21.70 1.50
CA LEU A 65 6.52 -20.75 2.51
C LEU A 65 7.30 -19.59 1.89
N TRP A 66 8.24 -19.86 0.97
CA TRP A 66 8.98 -18.80 0.27
C TRP A 66 8.07 -17.90 -0.56
N PHE A 67 7.11 -18.49 -1.28
CA PHE A 67 6.12 -17.74 -2.05
C PHE A 67 5.27 -16.84 -1.13
N TRP A 68 4.82 -17.37 0.00
CA TRP A 68 4.04 -16.60 0.97
C TRP A 68 4.84 -15.43 1.57
N ASN A 69 6.11 -15.68 1.93
CA ASN A 69 7.01 -14.63 2.39
C ASN A 69 7.20 -13.53 1.34
N PHE A 70 7.31 -13.88 0.06
CA PHE A 70 7.38 -12.89 -1.02
C PHE A 70 6.12 -12.01 -1.10
N VAL A 71 4.93 -12.62 -1.04
CA VAL A 71 3.64 -11.90 -1.06
C VAL A 71 3.52 -10.91 0.11
N LEU A 72 3.93 -11.31 1.32
CA LEU A 72 3.90 -10.44 2.50
C LEU A 72 4.87 -9.24 2.40
N ASN A 73 5.98 -9.39 1.67
CA ASN A 73 6.98 -8.34 1.52
C ASN A 73 6.68 -7.37 0.35
N LEU A 74 5.78 -7.73 -0.57
CA LEU A 74 5.43 -6.91 -1.73
C LEU A 74 4.96 -5.48 -1.37
N PRO A 75 4.10 -5.28 -0.35
CA PRO A 75 3.68 -3.93 0.05
C PRO A 75 4.83 -3.05 0.54
N PHE A 76 5.83 -3.63 1.22
CA PHE A 76 7.01 -2.89 1.67
C PHE A 76 7.86 -2.41 0.49
N LEU A 77 8.01 -3.23 -0.56
CA LEU A 77 8.69 -2.83 -1.79
C LEU A 77 7.96 -1.68 -2.49
N GLY A 78 6.62 -1.72 -2.52
CA GLY A 78 5.79 -0.64 -3.04
C GLY A 78 5.92 0.65 -2.23
N PHE A 79 6.00 0.56 -0.91
CA PHE A 79 6.24 1.71 -0.05
C PHE A 79 7.63 2.31 -0.29
N LEU A 80 8.67 1.48 -0.39
CA LEU A 80 10.03 1.93 -0.67
C LEU A 80 10.11 2.64 -2.03
N SER A 81 9.58 2.05 -3.09
CA SER A 81 9.58 2.66 -4.42
C SER A 81 8.78 3.96 -4.45
N SER A 82 7.65 4.03 -3.76
CA SER A 82 6.84 5.24 -3.65
C SER A 82 7.60 6.38 -2.96
N ASN A 83 8.36 6.10 -1.90
CA ASN A 83 9.17 7.12 -1.21
C ASN A 83 10.34 7.61 -2.08
N LEU A 84 10.95 6.72 -2.86
CA LEU A 84 12.02 7.09 -3.79
C LEU A 84 11.50 7.94 -4.96
N LEU A 85 10.28 7.65 -5.44
CA LEU A 85 9.65 8.37 -6.55
C LEU A 85 8.94 9.65 -6.10
N ALA A 86 8.56 9.77 -4.82
CA ALA A 86 7.89 10.95 -4.26
C ALA A 86 8.61 12.28 -4.56
N PRO A 87 9.93 12.45 -4.34
CA PRO A 87 10.61 13.70 -4.68
C PRO A 87 10.56 13.99 -6.19
N TYR A 88 10.76 12.97 -7.03
CA TYR A 88 10.69 13.11 -8.48
C TYR A 88 9.30 13.56 -8.97
N PHE A 89 8.24 12.99 -8.40
CA PHE A 89 6.87 13.39 -8.73
C PHE A 89 6.54 14.80 -8.19
N CYS A 90 6.99 15.15 -6.99
CA CYS A 90 6.76 16.47 -6.41
C CYS A 90 7.42 17.59 -7.21
N GLU A 91 8.64 17.37 -7.72
CA GLU A 91 9.36 18.38 -8.51
C GLU A 91 8.76 18.59 -9.90
N ASN A 92 8.34 17.52 -10.58
CA ASN A 92 7.84 17.59 -11.95
C ASN A 92 6.33 17.91 -12.06
N PHE A 93 5.52 17.51 -11.09
CA PHE A 93 4.06 17.70 -11.13
C PHE A 93 3.53 18.77 -10.16
N GLY A 94 4.35 19.21 -9.19
CA GLY A 94 3.96 20.23 -8.20
C GLY A 94 4.16 21.68 -8.64
N ARG A 95 4.99 21.93 -9.66
CA ARG A 95 5.25 23.29 -10.15
C ARG A 95 4.26 23.62 -11.27
N ARG A 96 3.10 24.20 -10.90
CA ARG A 96 2.42 25.09 -11.87
C ARG A 96 3.41 26.19 -12.21
N GLU A 97 3.90 26.21 -13.44
CA GLU A 97 4.65 27.36 -13.96
C GLU A 97 3.76 28.60 -13.79
N PRO A 98 4.25 29.65 -13.11
CA PRO A 98 3.54 30.91 -13.07
C PRO A 98 3.67 31.55 -14.46
N SER A 99 2.62 31.43 -15.27
CA SER A 99 2.34 32.32 -16.41
C SER A 99 1.82 33.65 -15.91
#